data_AF-A0AAD7JK56-F1
#
_entry.id   AF-A0AAD7JK56-F1
#
_cell.length_a   1.000
_cell.length_b   1.000
_cell.length_c   1.000
_cell.angle_alpha   90.00
_cell.angle_beta   90.00
_cell.angle_gamma   90.00
#
_symmetry.space_group_name_H-M   'P 1'
#
loop_
_entity.id
_entity.type
_entity.pdbx_description
1 polymer ?
#
loop_
_entity_poly.entity_id
_entity_poly.type
_entity_poly.pdbx_seq_one_letter_code
_entity_poly.pdbx_strand_id
1 'polypeptide(L)' 'MGDEAETKPELPAEILRCPACNGAAFRDVVLKRCNHTFCRSCLDLRLSNRQRKCPACDEQFAKSDMQTFMLQ' A
#
# COMPACT_ATOMS: atom_id res chain seq x y z
N MET A 1 6.68 31.43 28.46
CA MET A 1 5.82 31.12 27.29
C MET A 1 6.28 29.79 26.74
N GLY A 2 5.59 28.72 27.11
CA GLY A 2 5.80 27.39 26.55
C GLY A 2 4.78 27.17 25.44
N ASP A 3 5.24 26.64 24.32
CA ASP A 3 4.41 25.84 23.42
C ASP A 3 5.36 24.85 22.71
N GLU A 4 5.87 23.90 23.48
CA GLU A 4 6.47 22.69 22.94
C GLU A 4 5.31 21.77 22.56
N ALA A 5 4.80 21.92 21.34
CA ALA A 5 3.85 21.00 20.75
C ALA A 5 4.59 19.71 20.33
N GLU A 6 5.01 18.93 21.33
CA GLU A 6 5.42 17.54 21.15
C GLU A 6 4.18 16.68 20.85
N THR A 7 3.77 16.62 19.58
CA THR A 7 2.75 15.68 19.11
C THR A 7 3.36 14.27 19.00
N LYS A 8 3.36 13.58 20.14
CA LYS A 8 3.29 12.11 20.34
C LYS A 8 3.10 11.31 19.02
N PRO A 9 4.01 10.37 18.66
CA PRO A 9 3.82 9.52 17.49
C PRO A 9 2.76 8.47 17.78
N GLU A 10 1.49 8.86 17.69
CA GLU A 10 0.35 7.98 17.84
C GLU A 10 -0.01 7.33 16.49
N LEU A 11 0.55 6.15 16.24
CA LEU A 11 -0.15 4.88 15.94
C LEU A 11 0.50 4.01 14.81
N PRO A 12 0.68 2.69 15.05
CA PRO A 12 1.08 1.70 14.04
C PRO A 12 0.20 1.65 12.77
N ALA A 13 -0.99 2.24 12.84
CA ALA A 13 -2.01 2.15 11.79
C ALA A 13 -1.65 2.91 10.50
N GLU A 14 -0.84 3.97 10.56
CA GLU A 14 -0.40 4.69 9.35
C GLU A 14 0.53 3.87 8.47
N ILE A 15 1.29 2.96 9.07
CA ILE A 15 2.18 2.06 8.34
C ILE A 15 1.39 0.95 7.63
N LEU A 16 0.18 0.65 8.10
CA LEU A 16 -0.73 -0.32 7.48
C LEU A 16 -1.57 0.28 6.36
N ARG A 17 -1.60 1.61 6.25
CA ARG A 17 -2.33 2.35 5.22
C ARG A 17 -1.62 2.24 3.88
N CYS A 18 -2.38 2.06 2.81
CA CYS A 18 -1.84 1.93 1.47
C CYS A 18 -1.26 3.28 0.97
N PRO A 19 0.00 3.31 0.53
CA PRO A 19 0.64 4.54 0.05
C PRO A 19 0.11 5.00 -1.31
N ALA A 20 -0.48 4.10 -2.10
CA ALA A 20 -0.98 4.43 -3.44
C ALA A 20 -2.31 5.19 -3.44
N CYS A 21 -3.05 5.17 -2.32
CA CYS A 21 -4.35 5.84 -2.18
C CYS A 21 -4.36 6.80 -0.97
N ASN A 22 -3.20 7.34 -0.58
CA ASN A 22 -3.03 8.21 0.59
C ASN A 22 -3.72 7.69 1.86
N GLY A 23 -3.72 6.36 2.06
CA GLY A 23 -4.29 5.73 3.24
C GLY A 23 -5.81 5.62 3.30
N ALA A 24 -6.52 5.80 2.19
CA ALA A 24 -7.96 5.51 2.10
C ALA A 24 -8.31 4.03 2.41
N ALA A 25 -7.38 3.11 2.18
CA ALA A 25 -7.55 1.68 2.44
C ALA A 25 -6.30 1.08 3.09
N PHE A 26 -6.48 -0.06 3.76
CA PHE A 26 -5.39 -0.86 4.30
C PHE A 26 -4.68 -1.65 3.20
N ARG A 27 -3.43 -2.01 3.44
CA ARG A 27 -2.67 -2.92 2.58
C ARG A 27 -3.13 -4.34 2.86
N ASP A 28 -3.73 -4.96 1.86
CA ASP A 28 -4.27 -6.32 1.91
C ASP A 28 -3.68 -7.21 0.82
N VAL A 29 -2.86 -6.65 -0.10
CA VAL A 29 -2.26 -7.39 -1.21
C VAL A 29 -0.76 -7.14 -1.27
N VAL A 30 0.02 -8.21 -1.36
CA VAL A 30 1.46 -8.19 -1.63
C VAL A 30 1.73 -8.64 -3.06
N LEU A 31 2.62 -7.94 -3.75
CA LEU A 31 3.13 -8.33 -5.06
C LEU A 31 4.28 -9.31 -4.89
N LYS A 32 4.10 -10.58 -5.26
CA LYS A 32 5.14 -11.62 -5.10
C LYS A 32 6.46 -11.34 -5.83
N ARG A 33 6.42 -10.50 -6.88
CA ARG A 33 7.60 -10.16 -7.69
C ARG A 33 8.59 -9.23 -6.99
N CYS A 34 8.08 -8.27 -6.21
CA CYS A 34 8.88 -7.22 -5.59
C CYS A 34 8.61 -7.06 -4.09
N ASN A 35 7.74 -7.90 -3.52
CA ASN A 35 7.31 -7.91 -2.12
C ASN A 35 6.76 -6.58 -1.59
N HIS A 36 6.32 -5.69 -2.48
CA HIS A 36 5.64 -4.46 -2.09
C HIS A 36 4.15 -4.71 -1.83
N THR A 37 3.65 -4.10 -0.77
CA THR A 37 2.27 -4.24 -0.29
C THR A 37 1.42 -3.01 -0.60
N PHE A 38 0.23 -3.22 -1.14
CA PHE A 38 -0.73 -2.19 -1.51
C PHE A 38 -2.17 -2.65 -1.26
N CYS A 39 -3.12 -1.75 -1.49
CA CYS A 39 -4.54 -2.05 -1.46
C CYS A 39 -4.99 -2.76 -2.74
N ARG A 40 -5.94 -3.70 -2.62
CA ARG A 40 -6.49 -4.44 -3.76
C ARG A 40 -7.08 -3.51 -4.83
N SER A 41 -7.85 -2.50 -4.42
CA SER A 41 -8.46 -1.54 -5.34
C SER A 41 -7.42 -0.73 -6.13
N CYS A 42 -6.32 -0.36 -5.49
CA CYS A 42 -5.20 0.35 -6.12
C CYS A 42 -4.56 -0.48 -7.23
N LEU A 43 -4.32 -1.77 -6.95
CA LEU A 43 -3.71 -2.69 -7.90
C LEU A 43 -4.67 -3.09 -9.02
N ASP A 44 -5.95 -3.33 -8.70
CA ASP A 44 -6.97 -3.65 -9.70
C ASP A 44 -7.22 -2.46 -10.64
N LEU A 45 -7.20 -1.22 -10.14
CA LEU A 45 -7.28 -0.01 -10.96
C LEU A 45 -6.08 0.11 -11.91
N ARG A 46 -4.88 -0.24 -11.45
CA ARG A 46 -3.68 -0.28 -12.30
C ARG A 46 -3.77 -1.35 -13.38
N LEU A 47 -4.25 -2.53 -13.02
CA LEU A 47 -4.48 -3.62 -13.98
C LEU A 47 -5.53 -3.23 -15.04
N SER A 48 -6.62 -2.54 -14.65
CA SER A 48 -7.66 -2.08 -15.57
C SER A 48 -7.16 -0.99 -16.52
N ASN A 49 -6.32 -0.07 -16.02
CA ASN A 49 -5.64 0.97 -16.83
C ASN A 49 -4.46 0.44 -17.65
N ARG A 50 -4.24 -0.89 -17.71
CA ARG A 50 -3.10 -1.54 -18.39
C ARG A 50 -1.72 -1.10 -17.85
N GLN A 51 -1.67 -0.52 -16.66
CA GLN A 51 -0.44 -0.10 -15.97
C GLN A 51 0.03 -1.22 -15.03
N ARG A 52 0.49 -2.32 -15.62
CA ARG A 52 0.93 -3.54 -14.93
C ARG A 52 2.32 -3.41 -14.28
N LYS A 53 2.56 -2.29 -13.59
CA LYS A 53 3.83 -1.94 -12.96
C LYS A 53 3.64 -1.54 -11.50
N CYS A 54 4.55 -2.01 -10.65
CA CYS A 54 4.54 -1.74 -9.23
C CYS A 54 4.64 -0.22 -8.96
N PRO A 55 3.78 0.36 -8.12
CA PRO A 55 3.85 1.78 -7.74
C PRO A 55 5.17 2.22 -7.12
N ALA A 56 5.92 1.31 -6.49
CA ALA A 56 7.10 1.63 -5.70
C ALA A 56 8.43 1.40 -6.45
N CYS A 57 8.47 0.43 -7.37
CA CYS A 57 9.71 0.01 -8.03
C CYS A 57 9.57 -0.22 -9.53
N ASP A 58 8.41 0.06 -10.11
CA ASP A 58 8.09 -0.15 -11.54
C ASP A 58 8.20 -1.59 -12.06
N GLU A 59 8.44 -2.57 -11.18
CA GLU A 59 8.51 -3.99 -11.50
C GLU A 59 7.19 -4.46 -12.15
N GLN A 60 7.29 -5.24 -13.22
CA GLN A 60 6.12 -5.74 -13.92
C GLN A 60 5.42 -6.82 -13.09
N PHE A 61 4.10 -6.72 -12.96
CA PHE A 61 3.31 -7.72 -12.23
C PHE A 61 2.04 -8.08 -12.99
N ALA A 62 1.61 -9.33 -12.85
CA ALA A 62 0.33 -9.82 -13.33
C ALA A 62 -0.66 -9.99 -12.17
N LYS A 63 -1.94 -10.15 -12.50
CA LYS A 63 -2.98 -10.46 -11.51
C LYS A 63 -2.68 -11.74 -10.71
N SER A 64 -1.96 -12.70 -11.31
CA SER A 64 -1.48 -13.91 -10.64
C SER A 64 -0.41 -13.67 -9.57
N ASP A 65 0.33 -12.56 -9.69
CA ASP A 65 1.38 -12.19 -8.73
C ASP A 65 0.82 -11.43 -7.52
N MET A 66 -0.47 -11.09 -7.53
CA MET A 66 -1.17 -10.45 -6.41
C MET A 66 -1.58 -11.50 -5.38
N GLN A 67 -0.98 -11.46 -4.20
CA GLN A 67 -1.35 -12.33 -3.09
C GLN A 67 -2.06 -11.51 -2.01
N THR A 68 -3.31 -11.85 -1.73
CA THR A 68 -4.03 -11.23 -0.61
C THR A 68 -3.55 -11.84 0.70
N PHE A 69 -3.28 -10.99 1.69
CA PHE A 69 -2.95 -11.38 3.05
C PHE A 69 -3.86 -10.63 4.02
N MET A 70 -4.22 -11.27 5.13
CA MET A 70 -4.91 -10.61 6.23
C MET A 70 -3.91 -10.46 7.37
N LEU A 71 -3.80 -9.25 7.90
CA LEU A 71 -3.09 -9.01 9.15
C LEU A 71 -4.06 -9.41 10.27
N GLN A 72 -3.75 -10.51 10.97
CA GLN A 72 -4.49 -10.97 12.16
C GLN A 72 -4.20 -10.10 13.38
#